data_AF-A0A7S0D8V7-F1
#
_entry.id   AF-A0A7S0D8V7-F1
#
_cell.length_a   1.000
_cell.length_b   1.000
_cell.length_c   1.000
_cell.angle_alpha   90.00
_cell.angle_beta   90.00
_cell.angle_gamma   90.00
#
_symmetry.space_group_name_H-M   'P 1'
#
loop_
_entity.id
_entity.type
_entity.pdbx_description
1 polymer ?
#
loop_
_entity_poly.entity_id
_entity_poly.type
_entity_poly.pdbx_seq_one_letter_code
_entity_poly.pdbx_strand_id
1 'polypeptide(L)'
;MGDNVYDLSMGSTMQLYQGDVGLQPVLQIADLRALENKTEGAEKRYRVMLSDGVHYVTAMLTSSLNQYVADDKLRKFSVIKLKDYFANEVNNRKIIIVLDMEPLYHADDVKGQPVSVESASNQNAPPASNANANANKGLAGGQPPAAPAYGGGYGAQGAGGGYGGGAQTGAPSYGGGAQT
;
A
#
# COMPACT_ATOMS: atom_id res chain seq x y z
N MET A 1 16.91 30.59 -22.26
CA MET A 1 16.10 29.69 -21.41
C MET A 1 15.11 30.57 -20.68
N GLY A 2 13.81 30.42 -20.90
CA GLY A 2 12.81 31.17 -20.14
C GLY A 2 12.74 30.62 -18.72
N ASP A 3 12.78 31.49 -17.73
CA ASP A 3 12.66 31.15 -16.33
C ASP A 3 11.30 30.47 -16.08
N ASN A 4 11.31 29.26 -15.52
CA ASN A 4 10.07 28.55 -15.18
C ASN A 4 9.38 29.30 -14.02
N VAL A 5 8.38 30.12 -14.36
CA VAL A 5 7.76 31.13 -13.48
C VAL A 5 6.95 30.55 -12.30
N TYR A 6 6.66 29.25 -12.29
CA TYR A 6 5.82 28.66 -11.25
C TYR A 6 6.62 27.87 -10.21
N ASP A 7 6.68 28.43 -9.00
CA ASP A 7 7.10 27.74 -7.79
C ASP A 7 6.03 26.76 -7.31
N LEU A 8 6.47 25.63 -6.73
CA LEU A 8 5.56 24.67 -6.13
C LEU A 8 4.98 25.23 -4.83
N SER A 9 3.70 24.95 -4.58
CA SER A 9 2.97 25.44 -3.40
C SER A 9 3.33 24.61 -2.16
N MET A 10 4.51 24.89 -1.57
CA MET A 10 5.04 24.18 -0.40
C MET A 10 4.02 24.09 0.75
N GLY A 11 3.85 22.89 1.32
CA GLY A 11 2.94 22.62 2.43
C GLY A 11 1.51 22.27 2.01
N SER A 12 1.13 22.55 0.76
CA SER A 12 -0.22 22.30 0.27
C SER A 12 -0.58 20.81 0.26
N THR A 13 0.35 19.89 0.03
CA THR A 13 0.04 18.45 0.04
C THR A 13 -0.42 17.95 1.41
N MET A 14 0.06 18.54 2.51
CA MET A 14 -0.43 18.26 3.86
C MET A 14 -1.87 18.78 4.05
N GLN A 15 -2.19 19.96 3.53
CA GLN A 15 -3.55 20.52 3.56
C GLN A 15 -4.53 19.65 2.75
N LEU A 16 -4.12 19.22 1.54
CA LEU A 16 -4.87 18.26 0.73
C LEU A 16 -5.16 16.98 1.54
N TYR A 17 -4.15 16.45 2.23
CA TYR A 17 -4.27 15.24 3.04
C TYR A 17 -5.16 15.42 4.29
N GLN A 18 -5.22 16.62 4.85
CA GLN A 18 -6.12 16.97 5.95
C GLN A 18 -7.58 17.08 5.47
N GLY A 19 -7.81 17.32 4.18
CA GLY A 19 -9.12 17.43 3.56
C GLY A 19 -9.53 18.86 3.22
N ASP A 20 -8.59 19.80 3.27
CA ASP A 20 -8.84 21.20 2.91
C ASP A 20 -9.15 21.29 1.41
N VAL A 21 -10.30 21.88 1.08
CA VAL A 21 -10.77 22.12 -0.29
C VAL A 21 -10.70 23.60 -0.64
N GLY A 22 -10.77 23.92 -1.94
CA GLY A 22 -10.77 25.31 -2.43
C GLY A 22 -9.39 25.95 -2.57
N LEU A 23 -8.31 25.22 -2.25
CA LEU A 23 -6.96 25.61 -2.62
C LEU A 23 -6.76 25.39 -4.13
N GLN A 24 -5.87 26.17 -4.75
CA GLN A 24 -5.44 25.92 -6.13
C GLN A 24 -3.91 25.80 -6.22
N PRO A 25 -3.30 24.81 -5.54
CA PRO A 25 -1.86 24.69 -5.44
C PRO A 25 -1.22 24.31 -6.78
N VAL A 26 -0.01 24.82 -6.99
CA VAL A 26 0.89 24.35 -8.04
C VAL A 26 1.68 23.17 -7.49
N LEU A 27 1.56 22.01 -8.14
CA LEU A 27 2.15 20.75 -7.71
C LEU A 27 2.85 20.07 -8.88
N GLN A 28 3.83 19.23 -8.57
CA GLN A 28 4.47 18.36 -9.55
C GLN A 28 3.95 16.94 -9.44
N ILE A 29 3.74 16.28 -10.58
CA ILE A 29 3.52 14.85 -10.67
C ILE A 29 4.87 14.14 -10.58
N ALA A 30 5.24 13.64 -9.40
CA ALA A 30 6.49 12.91 -9.18
C ALA A 30 6.47 11.50 -9.83
N ASP A 31 5.29 10.88 -9.91
CA ASP A 31 5.06 9.60 -10.56
C ASP A 31 3.65 9.52 -11.14
N LEU A 32 3.48 8.78 -12.24
CA LEU A 32 2.20 8.53 -12.91
C LEU A 32 2.18 7.08 -13.39
N ARG A 33 1.15 6.33 -12.96
CA ARG A 33 0.99 4.91 -13.35
C ARG A 33 -0.45 4.59 -13.70
N ALA A 34 -0.64 3.88 -14.80
CA ALA A 34 -1.91 3.22 -15.09
C ALA A 34 -2.12 2.06 -14.10
N LEU A 35 -3.35 1.89 -13.64
CA LEU A 35 -3.76 0.73 -12.86
C LEU A 35 -4.39 -0.31 -13.79
N GLU A 36 -4.05 -1.57 -13.57
CA GLU A 36 -4.67 -2.68 -14.29
C GLU A 36 -6.11 -2.87 -13.81
N ASN A 37 -7.04 -2.97 -14.76
CA ASN A 37 -8.39 -3.44 -14.51
C ASN A 37 -8.53 -4.85 -15.07
N LYS A 38 -9.08 -5.76 -14.26
CA LYS A 38 -9.32 -7.16 -14.67
C LYS A 38 -10.51 -7.32 -15.61
N THR A 39 -11.32 -6.28 -15.78
CA THR A 39 -12.52 -6.29 -16.62
C THR A 39 -12.19 -5.68 -17.97
N GLU A 40 -12.38 -6.45 -19.03
CA GLU A 40 -12.21 -6.00 -20.40
C GLU A 40 -13.22 -4.88 -20.73
N GLY A 41 -12.76 -3.81 -21.38
CA GLY A 41 -13.57 -2.62 -21.66
C GLY A 41 -13.76 -1.65 -20.49
N ALA A 42 -13.21 -1.95 -19.30
CA ALA A 42 -13.26 -1.01 -18.17
C ALA A 42 -12.39 0.22 -18.42
N GLU A 43 -12.86 1.36 -17.94
CA GLU A 43 -12.17 2.63 -18.08
C GLU A 43 -10.80 2.64 -17.37
N LYS A 44 -9.77 3.15 -18.06
CA LYS A 44 -8.41 3.27 -17.52
C LYS A 44 -8.42 4.14 -16.27
N ARG A 45 -7.73 3.66 -15.22
CA ARG A 45 -7.55 4.38 -13.97
C ARG A 45 -6.09 4.76 -13.83
N TYR A 46 -5.81 6.02 -13.54
CA TYR A 46 -4.45 6.50 -13.34
C TYR A 46 -4.24 6.95 -11.90
N ARG A 47 -3.15 6.46 -11.31
CA ARG A 47 -2.64 6.90 -10.02
C ARG A 47 -1.46 7.83 -10.24
N VAL A 48 -1.44 8.94 -9.52
CA VAL A 48 -0.35 9.92 -9.52
C VAL A 48 0.18 10.15 -8.11
N MET A 49 1.45 10.57 -8.02
CA MET A 49 2.05 11.14 -6.81
C MET A 49 2.17 12.65 -6.99
N LEU A 50 1.38 13.41 -6.25
CA LEU A 50 1.39 14.88 -6.28
C LEU A 50 2.35 15.40 -5.21
N SER A 51 3.33 16.20 -5.61
CA SER A 51 4.36 16.75 -4.74
C SER A 51 4.39 18.28 -4.76
N ASP A 52 4.59 18.87 -3.58
CA ASP A 52 4.87 20.30 -3.41
C ASP A 52 6.37 20.61 -3.24
N GLY A 53 7.24 19.62 -3.48
CA GLY A 53 8.70 19.72 -3.34
C GLY A 53 9.24 19.32 -1.96
N VAL A 54 8.39 19.21 -0.94
CA VAL A 54 8.77 18.78 0.43
C VAL A 54 8.02 17.53 0.85
N HIS A 55 6.75 17.43 0.46
CA HIS A 55 5.92 16.28 0.72
C HIS A 55 5.27 15.79 -0.59
N TYR A 56 4.75 14.57 -0.55
CA TYR A 56 3.89 14.06 -1.60
C TYR A 56 2.68 13.30 -1.04
N VAL A 57 1.59 13.33 -1.79
CA VAL A 57 0.38 12.55 -1.54
C VAL A 57 0.02 11.73 -2.77
N THR A 58 -0.57 10.55 -2.56
CA THR A 58 -1.10 9.75 -3.67
C THR A 58 -2.50 10.20 -4.05
N ALA A 59 -2.76 10.31 -5.34
CA ALA A 59 -4.06 10.71 -5.87
C ALA A 59 -4.50 9.82 -7.05
N MET A 60 -5.81 9.78 -7.28
CA MET A 60 -6.43 9.15 -8.43
C MET A 60 -7.01 10.21 -9.36
N LEU A 61 -6.74 10.08 -10.66
CA LEU A 61 -7.37 10.91 -11.68
C LEU A 61 -8.78 10.39 -11.97
N THR A 62 -9.69 11.31 -12.21
CA THR A 62 -11.00 11.00 -12.78
C THR A 62 -10.91 10.66 -14.26
N SER A 63 -11.95 9.97 -14.73
CA SER A 63 -12.18 9.61 -16.13
C SER A 63 -12.03 10.78 -17.10
N SER A 64 -12.56 11.95 -16.74
CA SER A 64 -12.49 13.19 -17.51
C SER A 64 -11.06 13.65 -17.78
N LEU A 65 -10.11 13.30 -16.90
CA LEU A 65 -8.71 13.69 -17.02
C LEU A 65 -7.84 12.68 -17.77
N ASN A 66 -8.39 11.51 -18.13
CA ASN A 66 -7.67 10.47 -18.85
C ASN A 66 -7.13 10.95 -20.21
N GLN A 67 -7.85 11.88 -20.87
CA GLN A 67 -7.43 12.46 -22.13
C GLN A 67 -6.12 13.25 -22.02
N TYR A 68 -5.86 13.90 -20.88
CA TYR A 68 -4.57 14.58 -20.69
C TYR A 68 -3.39 13.59 -20.68
N VAL A 69 -3.59 12.37 -20.18
CA VAL A 69 -2.57 11.32 -20.21
C VAL A 69 -2.45 10.72 -21.61
N ALA A 70 -3.56 10.50 -22.30
CA ALA A 70 -3.58 9.97 -23.66
C ALA A 70 -2.89 10.91 -24.67
N ASP A 71 -3.07 12.23 -24.49
CA ASP A 71 -2.47 13.27 -25.31
C ASP A 71 -1.03 13.64 -24.91
N ASP A 72 -0.43 12.95 -23.92
CA ASP A 72 0.88 13.24 -23.33
C ASP A 72 1.02 14.66 -22.70
N LYS A 73 -0.10 15.38 -22.53
CA LYS A 73 -0.18 16.64 -21.76
C LYS A 73 0.08 16.41 -20.27
N LEU A 74 -0.17 15.18 -19.80
CA LEU A 74 0.10 14.75 -18.45
C LEU A 74 0.99 13.50 -18.44
N ARG A 75 2.23 13.68 -17.98
CA ARG A 75 3.22 12.63 -17.78
C ARG A 75 3.98 12.82 -16.48
N LYS A 76 4.86 11.87 -16.16
CA LYS A 76 5.80 12.02 -15.04
C LYS A 76 6.56 13.35 -15.16
N PHE A 77 6.73 14.03 -14.04
CA PHE A 77 7.35 15.36 -13.87
C PHE A 77 6.58 16.56 -14.43
N SER A 78 5.33 16.36 -14.89
CA SER A 78 4.46 17.47 -15.23
C SER A 78 4.16 18.33 -14.01
N VAL A 79 4.25 19.64 -14.16
CA VAL A 79 3.82 20.62 -13.16
C VAL A 79 2.42 21.09 -13.54
N ILE A 80 1.53 21.02 -12.57
CA ILE A 80 0.10 21.25 -12.73
C ILE A 80 -0.36 22.30 -11.73
N LYS A 81 -1.43 23.02 -12.06
CA LYS A 81 -2.26 23.74 -11.10
C LYS A 81 -3.49 22.90 -10.80
N LEU A 82 -3.64 22.47 -9.56
CA LEU A 82 -4.82 21.75 -9.11
C LEU A 82 -6.00 22.73 -8.98
N LYS A 83 -7.20 22.37 -9.46
CA LYS A 83 -8.38 23.26 -9.47
C LYS A 83 -9.53 22.75 -8.63
N ASP A 84 -9.82 21.45 -8.75
CA ASP A 84 -10.90 20.81 -8.02
C ASP A 84 -10.51 19.38 -7.63
N TYR A 85 -10.80 19.03 -6.38
CA TYR A 85 -10.40 17.79 -5.76
C TYR A 85 -11.14 17.59 -4.44
N PHE A 86 -11.14 16.35 -3.94
CA PHE A 86 -11.53 16.05 -2.59
C PHE A 86 -10.69 14.90 -2.02
N ALA A 87 -10.59 14.84 -0.69
CA ALA A 87 -10.00 13.71 0.00
C ALA A 87 -11.10 12.68 0.31
N ASN A 88 -10.84 11.41 0.01
CA ASN A 88 -11.69 10.30 0.41
C ASN A 88 -10.91 9.33 1.29
N GLU A 89 -11.57 8.67 2.24
CA GLU A 89 -10.96 7.64 3.06
C GLU A 89 -11.45 6.26 2.63
N VAL A 90 -10.52 5.39 2.25
CA VAL A 90 -10.81 4.00 1.83
C VAL A 90 -9.90 3.08 2.64
N ASN A 91 -10.49 2.13 3.37
CA ASN A 91 -9.76 1.18 4.21
C ASN A 91 -8.76 1.87 5.16
N ASN A 92 -9.22 2.92 5.86
CA ASN A 92 -8.40 3.74 6.77
C ASN A 92 -7.19 4.43 6.11
N ARG A 93 -7.21 4.57 4.78
CA ARG A 93 -6.20 5.32 4.03
C ARG A 93 -6.86 6.45 3.27
N LYS A 94 -6.34 7.67 3.44
CA LYS A 94 -6.81 8.83 2.68
C LYS A 94 -6.20 8.82 1.27
N ILE A 95 -7.05 9.01 0.27
CA ILE A 95 -6.70 9.10 -1.14
C ILE A 95 -7.32 10.39 -1.69
N ILE A 96 -6.52 11.18 -2.41
CA ILE A 96 -7.03 12.38 -3.09
C ILE A 96 -7.66 11.98 -4.42
N ILE A 97 -8.84 12.48 -4.73
CA ILE A 97 -9.49 12.33 -6.04
C ILE A 97 -9.39 13.66 -6.76
N VAL A 98 -8.74 13.68 -7.92
CA VAL A 98 -8.55 14.88 -8.74
C VAL A 98 -9.70 14.99 -9.74
N LEU A 99 -10.49 16.06 -9.60
CA LEU A 99 -11.64 16.35 -10.46
C LEU A 99 -11.25 17.27 -11.63
N ASP A 100 -10.44 18.30 -11.35
CA ASP A 100 -9.96 19.25 -12.35
C ASP A 100 -8.55 19.77 -12.05
N MET A 101 -7.78 20.00 -13.11
CA MET A 101 -6.43 20.57 -13.06
C MET A 101 -6.00 21.15 -14.41
N GLU A 102 -4.94 21.96 -14.38
CA GLU A 102 -4.34 22.57 -15.56
C GLU A 102 -2.86 22.20 -15.65
N PRO A 103 -2.42 21.48 -16.70
CA PRO A 103 -1.00 21.29 -16.99
C PRO A 103 -0.35 22.64 -17.33
N LEU A 104 0.76 22.95 -16.67
CA LEU A 104 1.49 24.21 -16.87
C LEU A 104 2.73 23.99 -17.74
N TYR A 105 3.60 23.07 -17.34
CA TYR A 105 4.82 22.72 -18.05
C TYR A 105 5.33 21.34 -17.60
N HIS A 106 6.42 20.87 -18.21
CA HIS A 106 7.10 19.65 -17.79
C HIS A 106 8.49 19.99 -17.28
N ALA A 107 8.83 19.50 -16.09
CA ALA A 107 10.18 19.58 -15.56
C ALA A 107 11.00 18.36 -16.02
N ASP A 108 12.33 18.49 -15.97
CA ASP A 108 13.25 17.42 -16.34
C ASP A 108 13.33 16.30 -15.28
N ASP A 109 13.14 16.66 -14.00
CA ASP A 109 13.18 15.74 -12.86
C ASP A 109 12.26 16.20 -11.72
N VAL A 110 12.12 15.36 -10.70
CA VAL A 110 11.44 15.69 -9.45
C VAL A 110 12.12 16.88 -8.76
N LYS A 111 11.30 17.82 -8.28
CA LYS A 111 11.74 18.97 -7.51
C LYS A 111 11.82 18.61 -6.04
N GLY A 112 12.97 18.90 -5.42
CA GLY A 112 13.22 18.61 -4.01
C GLY A 112 13.37 17.12 -3.71
N GLN A 113 13.16 16.74 -2.44
CA GLN A 113 13.21 15.35 -1.98
C GLN A 113 11.94 15.06 -1.16
N PRO A 114 10.78 14.96 -1.83
CA PRO A 114 9.52 14.91 -1.13
C PRO A 114 9.35 13.60 -0.36
N VAL A 115 8.84 13.71 0.87
CA VAL A 115 8.49 12.56 1.71
C VAL A 115 6.98 12.33 1.75
N SER A 116 6.53 11.10 2.02
CA SER A 116 5.10 10.79 2.09
C SER A 116 4.40 11.60 3.20
N VAL A 117 3.27 12.25 2.88
CA VAL A 117 2.42 12.90 3.89
C VAL A 117 1.94 11.92 4.96
N GLU A 118 1.69 10.65 4.59
CA GLU A 118 1.25 9.61 5.53
C GLU A 118 2.34 9.30 6.56
N SER A 119 3.60 9.27 6.12
CA SER A 119 4.75 9.03 7.00
C SER A 119 5.02 10.24 7.89
N ALA A 120 4.91 11.45 7.33
CA ALA A 120 5.10 12.69 8.08
C ALA A 120 4.00 12.92 9.13
N SER A 121 2.74 12.61 8.82
CA SER A 121 1.62 12.76 9.76
C SER A 121 1.71 11.79 10.94
N ASN A 122 2.21 10.58 10.72
CA ASN A 122 2.33 9.57 11.76
C ASN A 122 3.51 9.81 12.73
N GLN A 123 4.49 10.62 12.35
CA GLN A 123 5.61 11.01 13.22
C GLN A 123 5.22 12.05 14.29
N ASN A 124 4.07 12.71 14.15
CA ASN A 124 3.53 13.67 15.11
C ASN A 124 2.54 13.06 16.12
N ALA A 125 2.32 11.74 16.10
CA ALA A 125 1.69 11.08 17.23
C ALA A 125 2.65 11.15 18.44
N PRO A 126 2.18 11.46 19.66
CA PRO A 126 3.04 11.36 20.84
C PRO A 126 3.67 9.96 20.84
N PRO A 127 4.96 9.82 21.23
CA PRO A 127 5.55 8.50 21.31
C PRO A 127 4.66 7.70 22.24
N ALA A 128 3.97 6.70 21.70
CA ALA A 128 3.43 5.64 22.52
C ALA A 128 4.67 5.06 23.20
N SER A 129 4.84 5.38 24.49
CA SER A 129 5.85 4.83 25.33
C SER A 129 5.60 3.33 25.42
N ASN A 130 6.08 2.58 24.43
CA ASN A 130 6.36 1.16 24.61
C ASN A 130 7.57 1.11 25.54
N ALA A 131 7.27 1.17 26.84
CA ALA A 131 8.14 0.64 27.87
C ALA A 131 8.22 -0.88 27.65
N ASN A 132 9.03 -1.30 26.67
CA ASN A 132 9.66 -2.61 26.70
C ASN A 132 11.17 -2.35 26.75
N ALA A 133 11.63 -2.01 27.95
CA ALA A 133 13.03 -2.08 28.27
C ALA A 133 13.46 -3.55 28.20
N ASN A 134 14.00 -3.97 27.06
CA ASN A 134 14.85 -5.15 27.03
C ASN A 134 16.20 -4.77 26.42
N ALA A 135 17.03 -4.17 27.28
CA ALA A 135 18.45 -4.02 27.04
C ALA A 135 19.08 -5.42 27.10
N ASN A 136 19.39 -6.00 25.94
CA ASN A 136 20.20 -7.21 25.85
C ASN A 136 21.64 -6.87 26.26
N LYS A 137 21.93 -7.00 27.55
CA LYS A 137 23.29 -7.01 28.11
C LYS A 137 23.57 -8.44 28.58
N GLY A 138 24.39 -9.14 27.81
CA GLY A 138 24.74 -10.53 28.10
C GLY A 138 25.39 -10.71 29.45
N LEU A 139 25.15 -11.86 30.09
CA LEU A 139 25.89 -12.35 31.25
C LEU A 139 25.99 -13.88 31.19
N ALA A 140 27.23 -14.33 31.29
CA ALA A 140 27.66 -15.70 31.44
C ALA A 140 27.32 -16.27 32.83
N GLY A 141 27.12 -17.60 32.87
CA GLY A 141 27.49 -18.46 34.00
C GLY A 141 26.53 -18.50 35.20
N GLY A 142 25.84 -19.64 35.38
CA GLY A 142 25.12 -19.95 36.62
C GLY A 142 24.39 -21.30 36.55
N GLN A 143 24.94 -22.29 37.23
CA GLN A 143 24.55 -23.70 37.33
C GLN A 143 23.14 -23.93 37.97
N PRO A 144 22.41 -25.03 37.64
CA PRO A 144 21.07 -25.29 38.18
C PRO A 144 21.10 -26.03 39.54
N PRO A 145 20.13 -25.78 40.45
CA PRO A 145 19.80 -26.70 41.53
C PRO A 145 18.57 -27.57 41.22
N ALA A 146 18.63 -28.80 41.73
CA ALA A 146 17.76 -29.94 41.48
C ALA A 146 16.37 -29.88 42.17
N ALA A 147 15.40 -30.60 41.60
CA ALA A 147 14.11 -30.90 42.21
C ALA A 147 14.06 -32.35 42.75
N PRO A 148 13.42 -32.62 43.91
CA PRO A 148 13.27 -33.98 44.46
C PRO A 148 12.02 -34.70 43.95
N ALA A 149 12.12 -36.03 43.93
CA ALA A 149 11.15 -36.99 43.43
C ALA A 149 10.21 -37.57 44.52
N TYR A 150 8.99 -37.95 44.12
CA TYR A 150 8.13 -38.97 44.74
C TYR A 150 6.99 -39.25 43.71
N GLY A 151 6.89 -40.37 42.98
CA GLY A 151 6.67 -41.78 43.41
C GLY A 151 5.16 -42.00 43.69
N GLY A 152 4.38 -42.91 43.10
CA GLY A 152 4.53 -43.98 42.11
C GLY A 152 3.37 -45.00 42.28
N GLY A 153 2.95 -45.68 41.20
CA GLY A 153 2.30 -47.01 41.25
C GLY A 153 0.76 -47.09 41.03
N TYR A 154 0.14 -48.17 40.52
CA TYR A 154 0.53 -49.39 39.78
C TYR A 154 -0.76 -50.16 39.34
N GLY A 155 -0.74 -50.76 38.14
CA GLY A 155 -1.55 -51.91 37.66
C GLY A 155 -3.04 -51.70 37.33
N ALA A 156 -3.74 -52.51 36.53
CA ALA A 156 -3.46 -53.54 35.50
C ALA A 156 -4.82 -53.93 34.84
N GLN A 157 -4.79 -54.66 33.71
CA GLN A 157 -5.91 -55.31 32.96
C GLN A 157 -6.87 -54.37 32.19
N GLY A 158 -7.26 -54.57 30.92
CA GLY A 158 -7.10 -55.64 29.93
C GLY A 158 -8.27 -55.55 28.91
N ALA A 159 -8.04 -56.00 27.67
CA ALA A 159 -9.00 -56.36 26.61
C ALA A 159 -9.46 -55.31 25.56
N GLY A 160 -9.08 -55.56 24.29
CA GLY A 160 -10.09 -55.74 23.21
C GLY A 160 -9.98 -54.88 21.94
N GLY A 161 -9.43 -55.46 20.85
CA GLY A 161 -9.78 -55.23 19.43
C GLY A 161 -9.29 -53.92 18.77
N GLY A 162 -8.58 -53.87 17.64
CA GLY A 162 -8.40 -54.85 16.57
C GLY A 162 -9.24 -54.49 15.33
N TYR A 163 -8.72 -53.65 14.43
CA TYR A 163 -8.96 -53.75 12.97
C TYR A 163 -7.85 -53.01 12.18
N GLY A 164 -7.04 -53.80 11.47
CA GLY A 164 -6.20 -53.37 10.34
C GLY A 164 -7.08 -52.97 9.15
N GLY A 165 -6.61 -52.25 8.14
CA GLY A 165 -5.36 -52.45 7.40
C GLY A 165 -5.66 -53.24 6.13
N GLY A 166 -5.64 -52.58 4.96
CA GLY A 166 -5.86 -53.26 3.68
C GLY A 166 -5.84 -52.31 2.48
N ALA A 167 -4.72 -52.32 1.76
CA ALA A 167 -4.53 -51.70 0.45
C ALA A 167 -5.25 -52.50 -0.65
N GLN A 168 -5.64 -51.86 -1.76
CA GLN A 168 -5.81 -52.57 -3.03
C GLN A 168 -5.72 -51.65 -4.25
N THR A 169 -4.90 -52.12 -5.17
CA THR A 169 -4.55 -51.65 -6.52
C THR A 169 -5.57 -52.09 -7.58
N GLY A 170 -5.80 -51.26 -8.61
CA GLY A 170 -5.92 -51.72 -10.01
C GLY A 170 -7.23 -51.50 -10.81
N ALA A 171 -7.10 -50.62 -11.84
CA ALA A 171 -7.63 -50.73 -13.22
C ALA A 171 -9.15 -50.44 -13.53
N PRO A 172 -9.61 -50.45 -14.81
CA PRO A 172 -9.42 -49.40 -15.84
C PRO A 172 -10.71 -49.03 -16.65
N SER A 173 -10.54 -48.22 -17.71
CA SER A 173 -11.32 -48.19 -18.98
C SER A 173 -12.40 -47.10 -19.16
N TYR A 174 -12.14 -46.19 -20.12
CA TYR A 174 -13.13 -45.35 -20.80
C TYR A 174 -13.40 -45.96 -22.18
N GLY A 175 -14.65 -46.30 -22.48
CA GLY A 175 -15.09 -46.76 -23.79
C GLY A 175 -16.60 -46.70 -23.95
N GLY A 176 -17.05 -46.09 -25.04
CA GLY A 176 -18.44 -46.03 -25.52
C GLY A 176 -18.71 -44.68 -26.16
N GLY A 177 -19.08 -44.52 -27.42
CA GLY A 177 -19.59 -45.44 -28.43
C GLY A 177 -20.63 -44.66 -29.24
N ALA A 178 -20.41 -44.49 -30.54
CA ALA A 178 -21.31 -43.80 -31.47
C ALA A 178 -22.44 -44.73 -31.94
N GLN A 179 -23.61 -44.16 -32.26
CA GLN A 179 -24.39 -44.38 -33.49
C GLN A 179 -25.83 -43.85 -33.37
N THR A 180 -26.19 -42.94 -34.29
CA THR A 180 -27.36 -43.05 -35.17
C THR A 180 -26.97 -42.45 -36.52
#